data_AF-A0A7S1CQ36-F1
#
_entry.id   AF-A0A7S1CQ36-F1
#
_cell.length_a   1.000
_cell.length_b   1.000
_cell.length_c   1.000
_cell.angle_alpha   90.00
_cell.angle_beta   90.00
_cell.angle_gamma   90.00
#
_symmetry.space_group_name_H-M   'P 1'
#
loop_
_entity.id
_entity.type
_entity.pdbx_description
1 polymer ?
#
loop_
_entity_poly.entity_id
_entity_poly.type
_entity_poly.pdbx_seq_one_letter_code
_entity_poly.pdbx_strand_id
1 'polypeptide(L)'
;MSSAARHGGIAARSSAASSQDAWPAKRIGKYLAAIVGCVALVIYASSGGGGGVASGQSGTGGGTLRGDDADQNAVGVKLPVGKPPRPNTGERIDPHPDLVAERWIIVTSINEVTDAVKAFAALPDWQVLVVGDKITPAGYEWPGVVYLSLDAQVRLGYETVNHLPVGVYPRKNVGYVYAIAHGAKLIYETDDDNAPTNEGDGVTVNPKLPETGKGWPQLVPKIAKPSSSGKDPFRDPTSEYEWLAVNPYAYFDTDHLWPRGFPLSKIVEYSKWKVVPDNTAGKPATVQSYLADLDPDVDALWRLTQGDRIGTIKFSREKEPVVLPRGVYCSHNAQNTIWYHEAFWAMLLPVTVTFRVTDIWRAYWGQRMQWDLGHRVMYAPPTVDQVRNAHNYMSDMFEEEDLYRQTEDFLSFLNSWSSPSMDLPQRLKDLGRDMVAHGFLGPADRDLMNAWVNDLTRVGYEWPAVVASELA
;
A
#
# COMPACT_ATOMS: atom_id res chain seq x y z
N MET A 1 -42.40 -67.60 14.76
CA MET A 1 -43.05 -66.32 15.09
C MET A 1 -42.10 -65.21 14.66
N SER A 2 -42.59 -64.30 13.80
CA SER A 2 -42.23 -62.86 13.61
C SER A 2 -40.82 -62.38 14.05
N SER A 3 -40.03 -61.58 13.32
CA SER A 3 -40.28 -60.66 12.21
C SER A 3 -38.94 -60.18 11.61
N ALA A 4 -38.94 -60.04 10.29
CA ALA A 4 -38.20 -59.12 9.41
C ALA A 4 -36.95 -58.34 9.91
N ALA A 5 -35.82 -58.60 9.25
CA ALA A 5 -34.74 -57.64 9.04
C ALA A 5 -34.54 -57.44 7.52
N ARG A 6 -34.71 -56.21 7.04
CA ARG A 6 -34.51 -55.83 5.64
C ARG A 6 -33.01 -55.82 5.31
N HIS A 7 -32.63 -56.56 4.28
CA HIS A 7 -31.38 -56.40 3.54
C HIS A 7 -31.63 -55.48 2.34
N GLY A 8 -30.80 -54.46 2.17
CA GLY A 8 -30.73 -53.61 0.99
C GLY A 8 -29.28 -53.42 0.60
N GLY A 9 -28.90 -53.93 -0.57
CA GLY A 9 -27.53 -54.05 -1.03
C GLY A 9 -26.85 -52.73 -1.34
N ILE A 10 -25.53 -52.75 -1.15
CA ILE A 10 -24.60 -51.72 -1.62
C ILE A 10 -24.38 -51.98 -3.10
N ALA A 11 -25.07 -51.22 -3.95
CA ALA A 11 -24.75 -51.13 -5.37
C ALA A 11 -23.77 -49.96 -5.57
N ALA A 12 -22.55 -50.31 -5.99
CA ALA A 12 -21.60 -49.35 -6.52
C ALA A 12 -22.21 -48.65 -7.74
N ARG A 13 -22.38 -47.33 -7.65
CA ARG A 13 -22.65 -46.48 -8.82
C ARG A 13 -21.42 -45.63 -9.09
N SER A 14 -20.73 -46.00 -10.15
CA SER A 14 -19.92 -45.08 -10.94
C SER A 14 -20.86 -44.06 -11.59
N SER A 15 -20.55 -42.77 -11.46
CA SER A 15 -21.07 -41.75 -12.38
C SER A 15 -20.03 -40.66 -12.54
N ALA A 16 -19.34 -40.77 -13.68
CA ALA A 16 -18.77 -39.72 -14.53
C ALA A 16 -18.41 -38.38 -13.88
N ALA A 17 -17.10 -38.14 -13.79
CA ALA A 17 -16.53 -36.81 -13.87
C ALA A 17 -16.99 -36.14 -15.18
N SER A 18 -17.56 -34.94 -15.08
CA SER A 18 -17.86 -34.09 -16.24
C SER A 18 -16.94 -32.86 -16.19
N SER A 19 -16.17 -32.70 -17.28
CA SER A 19 -15.56 -31.50 -17.86
C SER A 19 -15.25 -30.33 -16.90
N GLN A 20 -14.01 -30.06 -16.52
CA GLN A 20 -13.06 -29.23 -17.28
C GLN A 20 -13.74 -28.07 -18.03
N ASP A 21 -14.05 -26.98 -17.31
CA ASP A 21 -14.13 -25.65 -17.91
C ASP A 21 -12.70 -25.12 -18.08
N ALA A 22 -12.11 -25.48 -19.22
CA ALA A 22 -10.85 -24.94 -19.68
C ALA A 22 -11.03 -23.45 -20.04
N TRP A 23 -10.21 -22.61 -19.43
CA TRP A 23 -10.01 -21.20 -19.76
C TRP A 23 -9.82 -21.01 -21.28
N PRO A 24 -10.57 -20.11 -21.97
CA PRO A 24 -10.51 -20.04 -23.44
C PRO A 24 -9.13 -19.62 -23.98
N ALA A 25 -8.48 -20.55 -24.68
CA ALA A 25 -7.18 -20.45 -25.36
C ALA A 25 -7.03 -19.28 -26.38
N LYS A 26 -8.09 -18.50 -26.63
CA LYS A 26 -8.07 -17.33 -27.52
C LYS A 26 -7.39 -16.09 -26.92
N ARG A 27 -7.06 -16.06 -25.61
CA ARG A 27 -6.30 -14.94 -25.00
C ARG A 27 -4.78 -15.16 -25.03
N ILE A 28 -4.29 -16.40 -25.03
CA ILE A 28 -2.84 -16.73 -25.08
C ILE A 28 -2.18 -16.23 -26.38
N GLY A 29 -2.92 -16.27 -27.50
CA GLY A 29 -2.43 -15.78 -28.80
C GLY A 29 -2.10 -14.29 -28.85
N LYS A 30 -2.73 -13.45 -28.01
CA LYS A 30 -2.39 -12.02 -27.90
C LYS A 30 -1.12 -11.78 -27.06
N TYR A 31 -0.87 -12.63 -26.06
CA TYR A 31 0.32 -12.56 -25.20
C TYR A 31 1.60 -12.99 -25.94
N LEU A 32 1.53 -14.02 -26.80
CA LEU A 32 2.68 -14.45 -27.61
C LEU A 32 3.05 -13.47 -28.73
N ALA A 33 2.06 -12.77 -29.32
CA ALA A 33 2.32 -11.77 -30.35
C ALA A 33 3.09 -10.54 -29.81
N ALA A 34 2.83 -10.14 -28.55
CA ALA A 34 3.55 -9.05 -27.88
C ALA A 34 5.01 -9.43 -27.55
N ILE A 35 5.25 -10.69 -27.17
CA ILE A 35 6.59 -11.22 -26.87
C ILE A 35 7.44 -11.31 -28.15
N VAL A 36 6.87 -11.77 -29.27
CA VAL A 36 7.59 -11.86 -30.55
C VAL A 36 7.91 -10.47 -31.12
N GLY A 37 7.02 -9.48 -30.93
CA GLY A 37 7.28 -8.09 -31.32
C GLY A 37 8.47 -7.46 -30.60
N CYS A 38 8.69 -7.79 -29.32
CA CYS A 38 9.80 -7.25 -28.53
C CYS A 38 11.14 -7.91 -28.87
N VAL A 39 11.17 -9.22 -29.16
CA VAL A 39 12.41 -9.92 -29.55
C VAL A 39 12.92 -9.46 -30.93
N ALA A 40 12.02 -9.13 -31.85
CA ALA A 40 12.41 -8.61 -33.17
C ALA A 40 13.06 -7.22 -33.13
N LEU A 41 12.63 -6.36 -32.19
CA LEU A 41 13.19 -5.00 -32.03
C LEU A 41 14.62 -5.03 -31.47
N VAL A 42 14.91 -5.97 -30.56
CA VAL A 42 16.23 -6.12 -29.93
C VAL A 42 17.26 -6.72 -30.90
N ILE A 43 16.84 -7.65 -31.77
CA ILE A 43 17.74 -8.26 -32.77
C ILE A 43 18.13 -7.26 -33.88
N TYR A 44 17.25 -6.32 -34.24
CA TYR A 44 17.57 -5.29 -35.24
C TYR A 44 18.58 -4.25 -34.71
N ALA A 45 18.55 -3.95 -33.40
CA ALA A 45 19.50 -3.03 -32.75
C ALA A 45 20.92 -3.61 -32.57
N SER A 46 21.10 -4.93 -32.71
CA SER A 46 22.34 -5.63 -32.34
C SER A 46 23.26 -5.97 -33.53
N SER A 47 22.88 -5.62 -34.77
CA SER A 47 23.58 -6.06 -35.99
C SER A 47 24.18 -4.95 -36.87
N GLY A 48 24.17 -3.69 -36.45
CA GLY A 48 24.73 -2.56 -37.20
C GLY A 48 26.04 -2.03 -36.62
N GLY A 49 27.18 -2.68 -36.88
CA GLY A 49 28.47 -2.17 -36.41
C GLY A 49 29.66 -2.87 -37.03
N GLY A 50 29.96 -2.60 -38.31
CA GLY A 50 31.19 -3.08 -38.92
C GLY A 50 31.48 -2.46 -40.29
N GLY A 51 32.49 -1.58 -40.34
CA GLY A 51 33.31 -1.37 -41.54
C GLY A 51 33.48 0.08 -42.02
N GLY A 52 34.74 0.52 -42.12
CA GLY A 52 35.19 1.39 -43.21
C GLY A 52 35.72 2.77 -42.84
N VAL A 53 37.05 2.90 -42.77
CA VAL A 53 37.80 4.16 -42.82
C VAL A 53 37.95 4.60 -44.28
N ALA A 54 37.59 5.85 -44.63
CA ALA A 54 38.28 6.66 -45.65
C ALA A 54 37.80 8.13 -45.68
N SER A 55 38.78 9.00 -45.93
CA SER A 55 38.81 10.46 -46.06
C SER A 55 37.90 11.12 -47.11
N GLY A 56 37.55 12.41 -46.92
CA GLY A 56 37.22 13.31 -48.05
C GLY A 56 36.47 14.60 -47.70
N GLN A 57 37.04 15.73 -48.10
CA GLN A 57 36.64 17.13 -47.91
C GLN A 57 35.25 17.59 -48.41
N SER A 58 34.74 18.62 -47.69
CA SER A 58 34.03 19.86 -48.13
C SER A 58 32.84 19.82 -49.10
N GLY A 59 31.74 20.45 -48.70
CA GLY A 59 30.70 20.95 -49.62
C GLY A 59 29.46 21.49 -48.91
N THR A 60 29.21 22.78 -49.05
CA THR A 60 28.07 23.55 -48.56
C THR A 60 26.72 23.14 -49.17
N GLY A 61 25.63 23.16 -48.40
CA GLY A 61 24.25 23.13 -48.91
C GLY A 61 23.21 23.00 -47.81
N GLY A 62 22.36 24.02 -47.65
CA GLY A 62 21.31 24.07 -46.63
C GLY A 62 20.14 23.11 -46.89
N GLY A 63 19.51 22.68 -45.80
CA GLY A 63 18.28 21.88 -45.81
C GLY A 63 17.88 21.50 -44.40
N THR A 64 16.92 22.25 -43.84
CA THR A 64 16.20 21.98 -42.58
C THR A 64 15.61 20.57 -42.54
N LEU A 65 15.92 19.79 -41.49
CA LEU A 65 14.97 18.90 -40.81
C LEU A 65 15.44 18.70 -39.35
N ARG A 66 14.52 18.98 -38.41
CA ARG A 66 14.63 18.79 -36.97
C ARG A 66 14.83 17.31 -36.63
N GLY A 67 15.75 17.04 -35.72
CA GLY A 67 15.93 15.77 -35.04
C GLY A 67 16.95 15.97 -33.93
N ASP A 68 16.51 16.50 -32.79
CA ASP A 68 17.34 16.53 -31.59
C ASP A 68 17.25 15.13 -30.96
N ASP A 69 18.28 14.32 -31.21
CA ASP A 69 18.60 13.11 -30.48
C ASP A 69 18.96 13.51 -29.04
N ALA A 70 17.99 13.40 -28.13
CA ALA A 70 18.22 13.51 -26.70
C ALA A 70 18.60 12.12 -26.14
N ASP A 71 19.91 11.91 -26.05
CA ASP A 71 20.65 11.21 -25.00
C ASP A 71 19.85 10.29 -24.06
N GLN A 72 19.85 8.98 -24.32
CA GLN A 72 19.21 7.93 -23.50
C GLN A 72 20.10 7.41 -22.34
N ASN A 73 20.97 8.25 -21.78
CA ASN A 73 21.83 7.88 -20.65
C ASN A 73 21.53 8.68 -19.36
N ALA A 74 20.26 8.91 -19.05
CA ALA A 74 19.84 9.46 -17.76
C ALA A 74 19.35 8.34 -16.82
N VAL A 75 20.29 7.76 -16.08
CA VAL A 75 20.04 6.91 -14.91
C VAL A 75 19.39 7.77 -13.81
N GLY A 76 18.21 7.39 -13.33
CA GLY A 76 17.63 7.93 -12.07
C GLY A 76 16.84 9.26 -12.15
N VAL A 77 16.09 9.53 -13.23
CA VAL A 77 15.22 10.71 -13.26
C VAL A 77 13.97 10.44 -12.42
N LYS A 78 13.87 11.04 -11.22
CA LYS A 78 12.59 11.25 -10.53
C LYS A 78 11.64 11.89 -11.55
N LEU A 79 10.61 11.15 -11.99
CA LEU A 79 9.63 11.65 -12.96
C LEU A 79 9.14 13.03 -12.49
N PRO A 80 9.03 14.02 -13.40
CA PRO A 80 8.58 15.34 -13.01
C PRO A 80 7.20 15.23 -12.38
N VAL A 81 7.16 15.48 -11.07
CA VAL A 81 5.93 15.57 -10.29
C VAL A 81 5.02 16.57 -11.00
N GLY A 82 3.79 16.16 -11.33
CA GLY A 82 2.81 17.05 -11.96
C GLY A 82 2.65 18.36 -11.18
N LYS A 83 2.20 19.43 -11.81
CA LYS A 83 1.92 20.66 -11.06
C LYS A 83 0.66 20.45 -10.20
N PRO A 84 0.67 20.89 -8.93
CA PRO A 84 -0.56 20.96 -8.14
C PRO A 84 -1.62 21.84 -8.84
N PRO A 85 -2.92 21.63 -8.55
CA PRO A 85 -3.98 22.47 -9.07
C PRO A 85 -3.82 23.90 -8.55
N ARG A 86 -4.44 24.86 -9.25
CA ARG A 86 -4.55 26.22 -8.72
C ARG A 86 -5.42 26.17 -7.46
N PRO A 87 -5.04 26.88 -6.38
CA PRO A 87 -5.87 26.94 -5.18
C PRO A 87 -7.28 27.46 -5.49
N ASN A 88 -8.27 26.90 -4.79
CA ASN A 88 -9.62 27.44 -4.85
C ASN A 88 -9.63 28.85 -4.24
N THR A 89 -10.03 29.83 -5.04
CA THR A 89 -10.21 31.23 -4.61
C THR A 89 -11.69 31.62 -4.49
N GLY A 90 -12.59 30.69 -4.84
CA GLY A 90 -14.03 30.85 -4.71
C GLY A 90 -14.60 30.22 -3.44
N GLU A 91 -15.93 30.12 -3.39
CA GLU A 91 -16.64 29.49 -2.29
C GLU A 91 -16.29 27.99 -2.19
N ARG A 92 -16.23 27.47 -0.95
CA ARG A 92 -16.13 26.03 -0.70
C ARG A 92 -17.45 25.38 -1.08
N ILE A 93 -17.39 24.39 -1.96
CA ILE A 93 -18.56 23.62 -2.38
C ILE A 93 -18.30 22.15 -2.07
N ASP A 94 -19.09 21.63 -1.13
CA ASP A 94 -19.19 20.22 -0.85
C ASP A 94 -20.31 19.61 -1.71
N PRO A 95 -20.04 18.58 -2.54
CA PRO A 95 -21.09 17.96 -3.35
C PRO A 95 -22.12 17.19 -2.52
N HIS A 96 -21.80 16.78 -1.29
CA HIS A 96 -22.70 15.99 -0.44
C HIS A 96 -22.66 16.43 1.04
N PRO A 97 -23.04 17.69 1.36
CA PRO A 97 -22.84 18.27 2.69
C PRO A 97 -23.60 17.55 3.82
N ASP A 98 -24.72 16.89 3.50
CA ASP A 98 -25.55 16.19 4.47
C ASP A 98 -25.13 14.71 4.66
N LEU A 99 -24.16 14.22 3.88
CA LEU A 99 -23.72 12.84 3.97
C LEU A 99 -22.88 12.64 5.23
N VAL A 100 -23.28 11.70 6.08
CA VAL A 100 -22.50 11.29 7.26
C VAL A 100 -22.47 9.78 7.30
N ALA A 101 -21.28 9.21 7.48
CA ALA A 101 -21.09 7.77 7.63
C ALA A 101 -19.91 7.47 8.57
N GLU A 102 -20.03 6.39 9.35
CA GLU A 102 -18.96 5.98 10.27
C GLU A 102 -17.91 5.08 9.60
N ARG A 103 -18.26 4.38 8.51
CA ARG A 103 -17.36 3.45 7.84
C ARG A 103 -17.22 3.80 6.36
N TRP A 104 -15.98 4.03 5.93
CA TRP A 104 -15.69 4.51 4.59
C TRP A 104 -14.74 3.57 3.85
N ILE A 105 -15.03 3.27 2.59
CA ILE A 105 -14.09 2.60 1.69
C ILE A 105 -13.55 3.64 0.74
N ILE A 106 -12.24 3.87 0.75
CA ILE A 106 -11.60 4.90 -0.05
C ILE A 106 -10.76 4.27 -1.15
N VAL A 107 -11.14 4.61 -2.38
CA VAL A 107 -10.56 4.10 -3.62
C VAL A 107 -10.10 5.28 -4.46
N THR A 108 -8.93 5.16 -5.07
CA THR A 108 -8.55 5.96 -6.25
C THR A 108 -8.80 5.15 -7.50
N SER A 109 -9.34 5.75 -8.54
CA SER A 109 -9.56 5.05 -9.81
C SER A 109 -9.33 5.96 -11.00
N ILE A 110 -8.66 5.42 -12.00
CA ILE A 110 -8.53 5.98 -13.36
C ILE A 110 -9.38 5.20 -14.38
N ASN A 111 -10.13 4.20 -13.91
CA ASN A 111 -10.91 3.29 -14.73
C ASN A 111 -12.40 3.66 -14.74
N GLU A 112 -13.17 3.00 -15.60
CA GLU A 112 -14.63 2.90 -15.43
C GLU A 112 -14.97 2.15 -14.13
N VAL A 113 -16.24 2.18 -13.71
CA VAL A 113 -16.72 1.47 -12.51
C VAL A 113 -16.39 -0.03 -12.60
N THR A 114 -15.41 -0.47 -11.81
CA THR A 114 -14.92 -1.86 -11.80
C THR A 114 -15.83 -2.77 -10.98
N ASP A 115 -15.71 -4.09 -11.17
CA ASP A 115 -16.48 -5.05 -10.37
C ASP A 115 -16.09 -5.03 -8.89
N ALA A 116 -14.85 -4.68 -8.55
CA ALA A 116 -14.44 -4.45 -7.17
C ALA A 116 -15.21 -3.29 -6.54
N VAL A 117 -15.34 -2.15 -7.24
CA VAL A 117 -16.13 -1.00 -6.74
C VAL A 117 -17.60 -1.38 -6.56
N LYS A 118 -18.18 -2.16 -7.48
CA LYS A 118 -19.56 -2.65 -7.34
C LYS A 118 -19.70 -3.57 -6.13
N ALA A 119 -18.73 -4.44 -5.88
CA ALA A 119 -18.72 -5.34 -4.72
C ALA A 119 -18.60 -4.54 -3.42
N PHE A 120 -17.74 -3.51 -3.38
CA PHE A 120 -17.64 -2.60 -2.23
C PHE A 120 -18.94 -1.84 -1.98
N ALA A 121 -19.58 -1.32 -3.04
CA ALA A 121 -20.84 -0.59 -2.93
C ALA A 121 -22.02 -1.46 -2.45
N ALA A 122 -21.90 -2.79 -2.58
CA ALA A 122 -22.88 -3.73 -2.07
C ALA A 122 -22.69 -4.09 -0.59
N LEU A 123 -21.60 -3.64 0.05
CA LEU A 123 -21.34 -3.92 1.45
C LEU A 123 -22.27 -3.08 2.34
N PRO A 124 -23.01 -3.70 3.29
CA PRO A 124 -23.81 -2.95 4.23
C PRO A 124 -22.93 -2.10 5.14
N ASP A 125 -23.46 -0.96 5.58
CA ASP A 125 -22.84 -0.02 6.53
C ASP A 125 -21.58 0.70 6.05
N TRP A 126 -21.09 0.42 4.83
CA TRP A 126 -19.92 1.09 4.25
C TRP A 126 -20.31 2.12 3.20
N GLN A 127 -19.81 3.34 3.33
CA GLN A 127 -19.89 4.36 2.29
C GLN A 127 -18.65 4.28 1.39
N VAL A 128 -18.83 4.02 0.10
CA VAL A 128 -17.74 4.01 -0.87
C VAL A 128 -17.47 5.42 -1.38
N LEU A 129 -16.20 5.80 -1.41
CA LEU A 129 -15.70 7.05 -1.96
C LEU A 129 -14.63 6.76 -3.02
N VAL A 130 -14.88 7.21 -4.24
CA VAL A 130 -13.93 7.14 -5.34
C VAL A 130 -13.34 8.53 -5.61
N VAL A 131 -12.02 8.63 -5.48
CA VAL A 131 -11.25 9.82 -5.83
C VAL A 131 -10.74 9.67 -7.26
N GLY A 132 -11.26 10.49 -8.17
CA GLY A 132 -10.84 10.50 -9.57
C GLY A 132 -9.53 11.26 -9.83
N ASP A 133 -8.96 11.03 -11.01
CA ASP A 133 -7.84 11.78 -11.54
C ASP A 133 -8.08 12.09 -13.03
N LYS A 134 -7.08 12.61 -13.73
CA LYS A 134 -7.15 13.20 -15.07
C LYS A 134 -7.83 12.32 -16.11
N ILE A 135 -7.64 11.00 -16.02
CA ILE A 135 -8.12 10.06 -17.03
C ILE A 135 -9.33 9.26 -16.56
N THR A 136 -9.84 9.51 -15.35
CA THR A 136 -11.09 8.91 -14.88
C THR A 136 -12.25 9.37 -15.77
N PRO A 137 -13.14 8.46 -16.20
CA PRO A 137 -14.27 8.81 -17.05
C PRO A 137 -15.15 9.92 -16.47
N ALA A 138 -15.57 10.86 -17.31
CA ALA A 138 -16.39 12.00 -16.87
C ALA A 138 -17.78 11.60 -16.35
N GLY A 139 -18.30 10.46 -16.80
CA GLY A 139 -19.59 9.89 -16.40
C GLY A 139 -19.50 8.85 -15.27
N TYR A 140 -18.47 8.92 -14.42
CA TYR A 140 -18.30 7.96 -13.32
C TYR A 140 -19.46 8.06 -12.33
N GLU A 141 -20.33 7.06 -12.34
CA GLU A 141 -21.52 7.01 -11.49
C GLU A 141 -21.88 5.57 -11.13
N TRP A 142 -22.18 5.33 -9.86
CA TRP A 142 -22.72 4.05 -9.39
C TRP A 142 -23.57 4.26 -8.12
N PRO A 143 -24.72 3.57 -7.96
CA PRO A 143 -25.52 3.69 -6.75
C PRO A 143 -24.73 3.40 -5.47
N GLY A 144 -24.84 4.29 -4.48
CA GLY A 144 -24.13 4.16 -3.20
C GLY A 144 -22.65 4.57 -3.23
N VAL A 145 -22.14 5.06 -4.37
CA VAL A 145 -20.76 5.54 -4.50
C VAL A 145 -20.72 7.05 -4.55
N VAL A 146 -19.93 7.67 -3.68
CA VAL A 146 -19.54 9.09 -3.82
C VAL A 146 -18.36 9.18 -4.76
N TYR A 147 -18.44 10.07 -5.74
CA TYR A 147 -17.35 10.32 -6.68
C TYR A 147 -16.85 11.77 -6.57
N LEU A 148 -15.54 11.92 -6.34
CA LEU A 148 -14.86 13.22 -6.33
C LEU A 148 -14.03 13.39 -7.60
N SER A 149 -14.57 14.13 -8.57
CA SER A 149 -13.82 14.60 -9.74
C SER A 149 -12.71 15.58 -9.35
N LEU A 150 -11.72 15.81 -10.22
CA LEU A 150 -10.64 16.79 -9.97
C LEU A 150 -11.17 18.18 -9.58
N ASP A 151 -12.25 18.62 -10.22
CA ASP A 151 -12.90 19.90 -9.99
C ASP A 151 -13.66 19.92 -8.65
N ALA A 152 -14.36 18.83 -8.30
CA ALA A 152 -14.94 18.67 -6.98
C ALA A 152 -13.87 18.69 -5.87
N GLN A 153 -12.75 18.00 -6.07
CA GLN A 153 -11.64 17.98 -5.12
C GLN A 153 -11.10 19.38 -4.82
N VAL A 154 -10.92 20.22 -5.84
CA VAL A 154 -10.49 21.62 -5.65
C VAL A 154 -11.55 22.44 -4.92
N ARG A 155 -12.82 22.28 -5.27
CA ARG A 155 -13.94 23.01 -4.66
C ARG A 155 -14.17 22.71 -3.18
N LEU A 156 -13.73 21.55 -2.68
CA LEU A 156 -13.77 21.22 -1.25
C LEU A 156 -12.96 22.20 -0.38
N GLY A 157 -11.99 22.93 -0.95
CA GLY A 157 -11.25 23.97 -0.25
C GLY A 157 -10.29 23.45 0.83
N TYR A 158 -9.91 22.18 0.76
CA TYR A 158 -8.86 21.57 1.58
C TYR A 158 -7.49 22.13 1.21
N GLU A 159 -6.70 22.56 2.21
CA GLU A 159 -5.35 23.07 1.97
C GLU A 159 -4.48 21.97 1.36
N THR A 160 -4.66 20.73 1.81
CA THR A 160 -4.01 19.51 1.32
C THR A 160 -4.09 19.42 -0.20
N VAL A 161 -5.26 19.73 -0.81
CA VAL A 161 -5.46 19.65 -2.28
C VAL A 161 -4.50 20.56 -3.05
N ASN A 162 -4.11 21.70 -2.47
CA ASN A 162 -3.18 22.65 -3.11
C ASN A 162 -1.75 22.10 -3.25
N HIS A 163 -1.44 21.01 -2.55
CA HIS A 163 -0.15 20.35 -2.55
C HIS A 163 -0.17 19.00 -3.29
N LEU A 164 -1.30 18.62 -3.89
CA LEU A 164 -1.46 17.35 -4.59
C LEU A 164 -1.42 17.56 -6.11
N PRO A 165 -0.34 17.14 -6.80
CA PRO A 165 -0.28 17.08 -8.25
C PRO A 165 -1.47 16.35 -8.89
N VAL A 166 -1.69 16.62 -10.18
CA VAL A 166 -2.60 15.83 -11.02
C VAL A 166 -1.82 14.65 -11.63
N GLY A 167 -2.47 13.49 -11.76
CA GLY A 167 -1.87 12.28 -12.31
C GLY A 167 -0.96 11.55 -11.33
N VAL A 168 -1.24 11.64 -10.02
CA VAL A 168 -0.43 10.99 -8.98
C VAL A 168 -1.32 10.29 -7.97
N TYR A 169 -0.87 9.11 -7.52
CA TYR A 169 -1.60 8.30 -6.54
C TYR A 169 -1.92 9.02 -5.20
N PRO A 170 -1.04 9.88 -4.65
CA PRO A 170 -1.32 10.61 -3.41
C PRO A 170 -2.56 11.54 -3.46
N ARG A 171 -3.22 11.73 -4.61
CA ARG A 171 -4.54 12.37 -4.65
C ARG A 171 -5.57 11.67 -3.74
N LYS A 172 -5.37 10.39 -3.41
CA LYS A 172 -6.15 9.65 -2.40
C LYS A 172 -6.27 10.38 -1.06
N ASN A 173 -5.28 11.20 -0.70
CA ASN A 173 -5.30 12.06 0.50
C ASN A 173 -6.56 12.95 0.59
N VAL A 174 -7.11 13.41 -0.53
CA VAL A 174 -8.36 14.20 -0.53
C VAL A 174 -9.53 13.37 0.00
N GLY A 175 -9.57 12.09 -0.36
CA GLY A 175 -10.58 11.17 0.12
C GLY A 175 -10.51 11.00 1.63
N TYR A 176 -9.30 10.96 2.21
CA TYR A 176 -9.12 10.82 3.66
C TYR A 176 -9.68 12.04 4.40
N VAL A 177 -9.30 13.26 4.00
CA VAL A 177 -9.86 14.48 4.63
C VAL A 177 -11.38 14.52 4.50
N TYR A 178 -11.90 14.14 3.32
CA TYR A 178 -13.33 14.09 3.07
C TYR A 178 -14.04 13.10 4.01
N ALA A 179 -13.64 11.83 4.07
CA ALA A 179 -14.29 10.87 4.97
C ALA A 179 -14.24 11.29 6.44
N ILE A 180 -13.11 11.86 6.89
CA ILE A 180 -12.95 12.38 8.26
C ILE A 180 -13.95 13.52 8.52
N ALA A 181 -14.06 14.48 7.60
CA ALA A 181 -15.03 15.58 7.70
C ALA A 181 -16.49 15.10 7.70
N HIS A 182 -16.76 13.93 7.12
CA HIS A 182 -18.09 13.32 7.04
C HIS A 182 -18.31 12.20 8.08
N GLY A 183 -17.57 12.24 9.20
CA GLY A 183 -17.86 11.45 10.40
C GLY A 183 -17.21 10.07 10.46
N ALA A 184 -16.20 9.78 9.62
CA ALA A 184 -15.52 8.50 9.63
C ALA A 184 -15.02 8.11 11.03
N LYS A 185 -15.23 6.85 11.40
CA LYS A 185 -14.65 6.15 12.55
C LYS A 185 -13.78 4.97 12.12
N LEU A 186 -14.06 4.43 10.95
CA LEU A 186 -13.25 3.43 10.26
C LEU A 186 -13.07 3.84 8.79
N ILE A 187 -11.84 3.71 8.29
CA ILE A 187 -11.55 3.83 6.86
C ILE A 187 -10.88 2.55 6.39
N TYR A 188 -11.44 1.93 5.37
CA TYR A 188 -10.81 0.87 4.60
C TYR A 188 -10.17 1.48 3.34
N GLU A 189 -8.86 1.46 3.29
CA GLU A 189 -8.02 2.00 2.22
C GLU A 189 -7.73 0.87 1.21
N THR A 190 -8.30 0.96 0.00
CA THR A 190 -8.18 -0.07 -1.04
C THR A 190 -8.11 0.52 -2.46
N ASP A 191 -7.77 -0.30 -3.44
CA ASP A 191 -7.78 0.06 -4.85
C ASP A 191 -8.94 -0.62 -5.61
N ASP A 192 -9.18 -0.20 -6.85
CA ASP A 192 -10.29 -0.68 -7.69
C ASP A 192 -10.01 -2.01 -8.41
N ASP A 193 -8.85 -2.62 -8.15
CA ASP A 193 -8.40 -3.93 -8.63
C ASP A 193 -8.31 -5.00 -7.53
N ASN A 194 -8.77 -4.67 -6.32
CA ASN A 194 -8.86 -5.60 -5.19
C ASN A 194 -10.28 -6.15 -5.07
N ALA A 195 -10.49 -7.35 -5.60
CA ALA A 195 -11.77 -8.04 -5.47
C ALA A 195 -11.93 -8.58 -4.04
N PRO A 196 -12.95 -8.17 -3.29
CA PRO A 196 -13.19 -8.72 -1.96
C PRO A 196 -13.44 -10.23 -2.03
N THR A 197 -12.84 -10.99 -1.13
CA THR A 197 -13.12 -12.43 -1.04
C THR A 197 -14.45 -12.67 -0.33
N ASN A 198 -15.18 -13.69 -0.79
CA ASN A 198 -16.36 -14.19 -0.08
C ASN A 198 -15.88 -15.08 1.08
N GLU A 199 -16.21 -14.72 2.31
CA GLU A 199 -16.02 -15.59 3.48
C GLU A 199 -17.40 -15.93 4.06
N GLY A 200 -17.78 -17.22 4.01
CA GLY A 200 -19.09 -17.66 4.51
C GLY A 200 -20.27 -17.06 3.71
N ASP A 201 -21.26 -16.49 4.42
CA ASP A 201 -22.52 -15.97 3.87
C ASP A 201 -22.39 -14.62 3.11
N GLY A 202 -21.17 -14.11 2.85
CA GLY A 202 -20.98 -12.87 2.08
C GLY A 202 -19.54 -12.33 2.00
N VAL A 203 -19.38 -11.15 1.41
CA VAL A 203 -18.12 -10.39 1.42
C VAL A 203 -17.95 -9.73 2.81
N THR A 204 -16.79 -9.90 3.46
CA THR A 204 -16.51 -9.19 4.72
C THR A 204 -15.17 -8.46 4.72
N VAL A 205 -15.20 -7.16 5.04
CA VAL A 205 -14.02 -6.29 5.24
C VAL A 205 -14.03 -5.70 6.65
N ASN A 206 -14.50 -6.47 7.63
CA ASN A 206 -14.64 -5.99 9.00
C ASN A 206 -13.28 -6.03 9.74
N PRO A 207 -12.98 -5.00 10.56
CA PRO A 207 -11.79 -5.02 11.38
C PRO A 207 -11.83 -6.20 12.37
N LYS A 208 -10.67 -6.80 12.63
CA LYS A 208 -10.51 -7.84 13.66
C LYS A 208 -10.44 -7.21 15.04
N LEU A 209 -11.19 -7.77 15.99
CA LEU A 209 -11.17 -7.37 17.39
C LEU A 209 -10.51 -8.46 18.24
N PRO A 210 -9.73 -8.09 19.28
CA PRO A 210 -9.15 -9.08 20.16
C PRO A 210 -10.26 -9.80 20.93
N GLU A 211 -10.05 -11.09 21.23
CA GLU A 211 -10.92 -11.80 22.15
C GLU A 211 -10.95 -11.10 23.51
N THR A 212 -12.13 -11.06 24.15
CA THR A 212 -12.30 -10.43 25.47
C THR A 212 -11.28 -10.98 26.47
N GLY A 213 -10.45 -10.09 27.04
CA GLY A 213 -9.44 -10.45 28.03
C GLY A 213 -8.14 -11.03 27.47
N LYS A 214 -7.96 -11.07 26.13
CA LYS A 214 -6.71 -11.48 25.48
C LYS A 214 -6.10 -10.35 24.66
N GLY A 215 -4.76 -10.35 24.56
CA GLY A 215 -4.01 -9.52 23.62
C GLY A 215 -3.85 -10.22 22.27
N TRP A 216 -3.18 -9.57 21.33
CA TRP A 216 -2.84 -10.16 20.03
C TRP A 216 -1.45 -10.80 20.06
N PRO A 217 -1.24 -12.01 19.55
CA PRO A 217 0.11 -12.55 19.42
C PRO A 217 1.06 -11.55 18.73
N GLN A 218 2.28 -11.41 19.23
CA GLN A 218 3.25 -10.48 18.66
C GLN A 218 4.23 -11.21 17.75
N LEU A 219 4.45 -10.68 16.55
CA LEU A 219 5.48 -11.16 15.64
C LEU A 219 6.78 -10.39 15.89
N VAL A 220 7.83 -11.10 16.28
CA VAL A 220 9.10 -10.48 16.70
C VAL A 220 10.31 -11.14 16.06
N PRO A 221 11.41 -10.41 15.82
CA PRO A 221 12.67 -11.01 15.38
C PRO A 221 13.18 -12.05 16.40
N LYS A 222 13.84 -13.11 15.93
CA LYS A 222 14.65 -14.00 16.77
C LYS A 222 15.90 -13.21 17.17
N ILE A 223 15.95 -12.83 18.44
CA ILE A 223 17.07 -12.12 19.07
C ILE A 223 18.37 -12.91 18.87
N ALA A 224 19.43 -12.27 18.35
CA ALA A 224 20.75 -12.87 18.20
C ALA A 224 21.49 -13.01 19.55
N LYS A 225 21.27 -12.09 20.50
CA LYS A 225 21.77 -12.16 21.89
C LYS A 225 20.82 -11.47 22.88
N PRO A 226 20.52 -12.05 24.06
CA PRO A 226 19.71 -11.39 25.07
C PRO A 226 20.36 -10.07 25.50
N SER A 227 19.55 -9.03 25.69
CA SER A 227 20.01 -7.75 26.25
C SER A 227 20.78 -7.99 27.55
N SER A 228 22.03 -7.53 27.58
CA SER A 228 22.88 -7.57 28.76
C SER A 228 22.38 -6.64 29.88
N SER A 229 21.45 -5.72 29.56
CA SER A 229 20.92 -4.71 30.49
C SER A 229 19.70 -5.19 31.30
N GLY A 230 19.12 -6.36 30.98
CA GLY A 230 17.90 -6.86 31.63
C GLY A 230 16.64 -6.01 31.37
N LYS A 231 16.75 -4.97 30.53
CA LYS A 231 15.63 -4.14 30.08
C LYS A 231 14.88 -4.83 28.94
N ASP A 232 13.61 -4.47 28.80
CA ASP A 232 12.77 -4.88 27.67
C ASP A 232 13.46 -4.49 26.34
N PRO A 233 13.87 -5.46 25.50
CA PRO A 233 14.55 -5.15 24.26
C PRO A 233 13.69 -4.32 23.29
N PHE A 234 12.37 -4.36 23.39
CA PHE A 234 11.48 -3.54 22.56
C PHE A 234 11.42 -2.06 23.00
N ARG A 235 12.02 -1.71 24.15
CA ARG A 235 12.04 -0.36 24.72
C ARG A 235 13.43 0.25 24.85
N ASP A 236 14.48 -0.53 24.66
CA ASP A 236 15.84 -0.04 24.74
C ASP A 236 16.37 0.20 23.31
N PRO A 237 16.65 1.45 22.89
CA PRO A 237 17.28 1.72 21.59
C PRO A 237 18.71 1.13 21.50
N THR A 238 19.27 0.65 22.61
CA THR A 238 20.52 -0.14 22.68
C THR A 238 20.28 -1.65 22.73
N SER A 239 19.02 -2.10 22.70
CA SER A 239 18.74 -3.53 22.66
C SER A 239 19.22 -4.13 21.35
N GLU A 240 19.99 -5.20 21.48
CA GLU A 240 20.66 -5.90 20.39
C GLU A 240 19.69 -6.75 19.57
N TYR A 241 18.62 -6.15 19.02
CA TYR A 241 18.08 -6.73 17.80
C TYR A 241 19.14 -6.56 16.72
N GLU A 242 19.57 -7.69 16.13
CA GLU A 242 20.38 -7.66 14.92
C GLU A 242 19.65 -6.85 13.84
N TRP A 243 18.29 -6.90 13.83
CA TRP A 243 17.43 -6.35 12.78
C TRP A 243 16.16 -5.68 13.32
N LEU A 244 15.79 -4.54 12.72
CA LEU A 244 14.61 -3.76 13.07
C LEU A 244 13.33 -4.21 12.35
N ALA A 245 13.41 -5.13 11.39
CA ALA A 245 12.28 -5.50 10.53
C ALA A 245 11.90 -6.99 10.63
N VAL A 246 10.62 -7.30 10.49
CA VAL A 246 10.09 -8.67 10.37
C VAL A 246 9.29 -8.83 9.08
N ASN A 247 9.20 -10.07 8.60
CA ASN A 247 8.41 -10.43 7.42
C ASN A 247 7.12 -11.17 7.83
N PRO A 248 5.95 -10.49 7.86
CA PRO A 248 4.69 -11.11 8.21
C PRO A 248 4.25 -12.17 7.20
N TYR A 249 4.56 -12.03 5.90
CA TYR A 249 4.12 -12.95 4.85
C TYR A 249 4.56 -14.39 5.16
N ALA A 250 5.76 -14.52 5.70
CA ALA A 250 6.33 -15.79 6.08
C ALA A 250 5.65 -16.45 7.31
N TYR A 251 5.02 -15.68 8.20
CA TYR A 251 4.16 -16.22 9.26
C TYR A 251 2.86 -16.83 8.70
N PHE A 252 2.35 -16.26 7.61
CA PHE A 252 1.16 -16.73 6.88
C PHE A 252 1.48 -17.76 5.79
N ASP A 253 2.47 -18.61 6.04
CA ASP A 253 2.90 -19.77 5.23
C ASP A 253 3.44 -19.42 3.81
N THR A 254 3.98 -18.22 3.62
CA THR A 254 4.62 -17.78 2.36
C THR A 254 6.06 -17.25 2.60
N ASP A 255 6.92 -18.10 3.15
CA ASP A 255 8.29 -17.77 3.57
C ASP A 255 9.26 -17.27 2.48
N HIS A 256 8.90 -17.44 1.22
CA HIS A 256 9.66 -17.06 0.04
C HIS A 256 9.17 -15.74 -0.58
N LEU A 257 8.18 -15.08 0.03
CA LEU A 257 7.75 -13.72 -0.31
C LEU A 257 8.22 -12.75 0.78
N TRP A 258 8.33 -11.48 0.42
CA TRP A 258 8.48 -10.38 1.36
C TRP A 258 7.63 -9.18 0.90
N PRO A 259 7.12 -8.36 1.83
CA PRO A 259 6.36 -7.17 1.47
C PRO A 259 7.23 -6.16 0.74
N ARG A 260 6.64 -5.42 -0.21
CA ARG A 260 7.33 -4.32 -0.91
C ARG A 260 7.91 -3.34 0.10
N GLY A 261 9.18 -2.98 -0.07
CA GLY A 261 9.91 -2.13 0.87
C GLY A 261 10.55 -2.85 2.05
N PHE A 262 10.45 -4.17 2.16
CA PHE A 262 11.24 -4.91 3.14
C PHE A 262 12.75 -4.69 2.88
N PRO A 263 13.59 -4.50 3.93
CA PRO A 263 15.03 -4.31 3.76
C PRO A 263 15.68 -5.37 2.87
N LEU A 264 16.16 -4.96 1.68
CA LEU A 264 16.60 -5.89 0.65
C LEU A 264 17.79 -6.75 1.11
N SER A 265 18.69 -6.22 1.93
CA SER A 265 19.81 -7.00 2.47
C SER A 265 19.38 -8.10 3.46
N LYS A 266 18.11 -8.10 3.89
CA LYS A 266 17.54 -9.03 4.89
C LYS A 266 16.61 -10.07 4.29
N ILE A 267 16.31 -10.02 2.99
CA ILE A 267 15.37 -10.97 2.38
C ILE A 267 15.85 -12.41 2.58
N VAL A 268 17.15 -12.69 2.40
CA VAL A 268 17.72 -14.06 2.52
C VAL A 268 17.76 -14.61 3.94
N GLU A 269 17.44 -13.80 4.96
CA GLU A 269 17.39 -14.21 6.36
C GLU A 269 16.01 -14.79 6.77
N TYR A 270 15.37 -15.52 5.84
CA TYR A 270 14.00 -16.07 5.82
C TYR A 270 13.55 -16.97 7.01
N SER A 271 14.12 -16.89 8.20
CA SER A 271 13.74 -17.83 9.28
C SER A 271 13.92 -17.33 10.71
N LYS A 272 14.13 -16.02 10.89
CA LYS A 272 14.42 -15.44 12.21
C LYS A 272 13.25 -14.62 12.78
N TRP A 273 12.02 -15.16 12.81
CA TRP A 273 10.94 -14.60 13.65
C TRP A 273 10.33 -15.65 14.56
N LYS A 274 9.72 -15.18 15.65
CA LYS A 274 8.94 -16.00 16.58
C LYS A 274 7.66 -15.26 16.92
N VAL A 275 6.63 -16.03 17.25
CA VAL A 275 5.41 -15.49 17.82
C VAL A 275 5.50 -15.58 19.33
N VAL A 276 5.19 -14.48 20.02
CA VAL A 276 5.16 -14.43 21.48
C VAL A 276 3.78 -13.97 21.96
N PRO A 277 3.32 -14.41 23.15
CA PRO A 277 2.09 -13.91 23.74
C PRO A 277 2.15 -12.41 24.01
N ASP A 278 0.99 -11.75 24.00
CA ASP A 278 0.84 -10.34 24.35
C ASP A 278 -0.04 -10.16 25.57
N ASN A 279 0.47 -9.36 26.51
CA ASN A 279 -0.19 -9.09 27.78
C ASN A 279 -1.10 -7.84 27.73
N THR A 280 -1.22 -7.18 26.58
CA THR A 280 -2.03 -5.95 26.42
C THR A 280 -3.47 -6.28 25.98
N ALA A 281 -4.19 -6.96 26.86
CA ALA A 281 -5.55 -7.40 26.59
C ALA A 281 -6.49 -6.25 26.19
N GLY A 282 -7.36 -6.51 25.19
CA GLY A 282 -8.54 -5.70 24.91
C GLY A 282 -8.35 -4.40 24.13
N LYS A 283 -7.15 -4.07 23.63
CA LYS A 283 -6.95 -2.93 22.72
C LYS A 283 -6.91 -3.37 21.25
N PRO A 284 -7.77 -2.85 20.35
CA PRO A 284 -7.63 -3.11 18.93
C PRO A 284 -6.32 -2.51 18.41
N ALA A 285 -5.74 -3.13 17.39
CA ALA A 285 -4.72 -2.46 16.59
C ALA A 285 -5.40 -1.38 15.75
N THR A 286 -4.94 -0.15 15.88
CA THR A 286 -5.50 1.05 15.23
C THR A 286 -5.21 1.07 13.73
N VAL A 287 -4.27 0.25 13.27
CA VAL A 287 -4.00 -0.02 11.84
C VAL A 287 -3.95 -1.52 11.64
N GLN A 288 -4.77 -2.03 10.72
CA GLN A 288 -4.86 -3.46 10.40
C GLN A 288 -4.59 -3.65 8.91
N SER A 289 -3.43 -4.20 8.58
CA SER A 289 -3.05 -4.57 7.23
C SER A 289 -3.45 -6.02 6.98
N TYR A 290 -4.27 -6.24 5.95
CA TYR A 290 -4.69 -7.57 5.53
C TYR A 290 -3.91 -7.98 4.29
N LEU A 291 -3.68 -9.28 4.16
CA LEU A 291 -2.95 -9.82 3.01
C LEU A 291 -3.85 -9.85 1.78
N ALA A 292 -3.24 -10.00 0.61
CA ALA A 292 -3.93 -10.11 -0.66
C ALA A 292 -3.50 -11.40 -1.36
N ASP A 293 -4.45 -12.27 -1.65
CA ASP A 293 -4.18 -13.49 -2.40
C ASP A 293 -3.95 -13.17 -3.90
N LEU A 294 -3.43 -14.15 -4.63
CA LEU A 294 -3.12 -14.16 -6.06
C LEU A 294 -1.93 -13.27 -6.46
N ASP A 295 -2.04 -11.96 -6.29
CA ASP A 295 -1.02 -10.99 -6.71
C ASP A 295 -0.68 -9.97 -5.60
N PRO A 296 -0.13 -10.43 -4.45
CA PRO A 296 0.17 -9.56 -3.31
C PRO A 296 1.18 -8.46 -3.62
N ASP A 297 1.23 -7.50 -2.70
CA ASP A 297 2.19 -6.41 -2.76
C ASP A 297 3.60 -6.88 -2.35
N VAL A 298 4.34 -7.29 -3.37
CA VAL A 298 5.76 -7.66 -3.37
C VAL A 298 6.50 -6.73 -4.33
N ASP A 299 7.79 -6.53 -4.11
CA ASP A 299 8.60 -5.64 -4.94
C ASP A 299 8.87 -6.17 -6.36
N ALA A 300 9.32 -5.28 -7.24
CA ALA A 300 9.61 -5.58 -8.62
C ALA A 300 10.75 -6.61 -8.78
N LEU A 301 11.73 -6.65 -7.87
CA LEU A 301 12.79 -7.66 -7.90
C LEU A 301 12.22 -9.09 -7.73
N TRP A 302 11.29 -9.27 -6.79
CA TRP A 302 10.57 -10.53 -6.65
C TRP A 302 9.78 -10.85 -7.92
N ARG A 303 9.03 -9.88 -8.47
CA ARG A 303 8.22 -10.08 -9.69
C ARG A 303 9.06 -10.43 -10.92
N LEU A 304 10.22 -9.80 -11.08
CA LEU A 304 11.14 -10.07 -12.19
C LEU A 304 11.81 -11.45 -12.09
N THR A 305 12.01 -11.96 -10.87
CA THR A 305 12.73 -13.22 -10.63
C THR A 305 11.81 -14.42 -10.38
N GLN A 306 10.56 -14.19 -9.98
CA GLN A 306 9.57 -15.21 -9.59
C GLN A 306 8.20 -14.97 -10.27
N GLY A 307 8.18 -14.28 -11.41
CA GLY A 307 6.95 -13.79 -12.04
C GLY A 307 5.99 -14.88 -12.52
N ASP A 308 6.46 -16.11 -12.73
CA ASP A 308 5.64 -17.28 -13.08
C ASP A 308 4.68 -17.70 -11.96
N ARG A 309 4.91 -17.22 -10.73
CA ARG A 309 4.09 -17.52 -9.55
C ARG A 309 2.99 -16.50 -9.31
N ILE A 310 3.01 -15.36 -9.99
CA ILE A 310 1.96 -14.32 -9.92
C ILE A 310 0.61 -14.95 -10.30
N GLY A 311 -0.44 -14.62 -9.55
CA GLY A 311 -1.78 -15.16 -9.73
C GLY A 311 -2.02 -16.53 -9.07
N THR A 312 -1.01 -17.10 -8.40
CA THR A 312 -1.12 -18.42 -7.73
C THR A 312 -0.83 -18.39 -6.24
N ILE A 313 -0.38 -17.25 -5.71
CA ILE A 313 -0.02 -17.10 -4.30
C ILE A 313 -1.27 -17.17 -3.43
N LYS A 314 -1.21 -17.95 -2.35
CA LYS A 314 -2.26 -18.04 -1.33
C LYS A 314 -1.64 -18.00 0.05
N PHE A 315 -2.13 -17.10 0.89
CA PHE A 315 -1.75 -17.01 2.29
C PHE A 315 -2.63 -17.89 3.16
N SER A 316 -2.11 -18.28 4.33
CA SER A 316 -2.86 -19.07 5.30
C SER A 316 -4.03 -18.27 5.90
N ARG A 317 -5.26 -18.78 5.76
CA ARG A 317 -6.47 -18.19 6.38
C ARG A 317 -6.69 -18.63 7.84
N GLU A 318 -6.03 -19.71 8.24
CA GLU A 318 -6.18 -20.34 9.56
C GLU A 318 -5.31 -19.70 10.64
N LYS A 319 -4.35 -18.84 10.26
CA LYS A 319 -3.45 -18.17 11.21
C LYS A 319 -4.19 -17.03 11.91
N GLU A 320 -3.97 -16.90 13.20
CA GLU A 320 -4.45 -15.75 13.95
C GLU A 320 -3.75 -14.45 13.51
N PRO A 321 -4.44 -13.30 13.53
CA PRO A 321 -3.80 -12.02 13.31
C PRO A 321 -2.69 -11.73 14.34
N VAL A 322 -1.60 -11.11 13.88
CA VAL A 322 -0.43 -10.76 14.71
C VAL A 322 -0.21 -9.26 14.75
N VAL A 323 0.30 -8.74 15.86
CA VAL A 323 0.73 -7.34 15.99
C VAL A 323 2.25 -7.22 15.97
N LEU A 324 2.74 -6.07 15.55
CA LEU A 324 4.15 -5.71 15.72
C LEU A 324 4.34 -4.92 17.01
N PRO A 325 5.29 -5.30 17.89
CA PRO A 325 5.61 -4.50 19.04
C PRO A 325 6.41 -3.25 18.66
N ARG A 326 6.59 -2.37 19.64
CA ARG A 326 7.51 -1.23 19.54
C ARG A 326 8.91 -1.69 19.11
N GLY A 327 9.56 -0.89 18.27
CA GLY A 327 10.92 -1.16 17.78
C GLY A 327 10.99 -2.21 16.68
N VAL A 328 9.85 -2.79 16.27
CA VAL A 328 9.78 -3.76 15.18
C VAL A 328 8.95 -3.19 14.03
N TYR A 329 9.57 -3.11 12.86
CA TYR A 329 8.99 -2.56 11.65
C TYR A 329 8.53 -3.64 10.67
N CYS A 330 7.51 -3.28 9.91
CA CYS A 330 7.22 -3.87 8.60
C CYS A 330 6.40 -2.85 7.81
N SER A 331 6.62 -2.78 6.50
CA SER A 331 5.81 -1.95 5.62
C SER A 331 4.39 -2.53 5.49
N HIS A 332 3.44 -1.66 5.19
CA HIS A 332 2.12 -2.02 4.70
C HIS A 332 1.74 -1.04 3.58
N ASN A 333 0.84 -1.44 2.70
CA ASN A 333 0.44 -0.63 1.54
C ASN A 333 -0.88 0.09 1.79
N ALA A 334 -1.32 0.84 0.78
CA ALA A 334 -2.59 1.55 0.73
C ALA A 334 -3.69 0.77 -0.02
N GLN A 335 -3.61 -0.56 -0.03
CA GLN A 335 -4.44 -1.42 -0.88
C GLN A 335 -5.36 -2.36 -0.10
N ASN A 336 -4.98 -2.80 1.10
CA ASN A 336 -5.85 -3.64 1.93
C ASN A 336 -5.65 -3.34 3.42
N THR A 337 -5.92 -2.09 3.80
CA THR A 337 -5.59 -1.59 5.15
C THR A 337 -6.80 -0.90 5.78
N ILE A 338 -7.17 -1.35 6.98
CA ILE A 338 -8.20 -0.69 7.80
C ILE A 338 -7.54 0.21 8.83
N TRP A 339 -8.04 1.43 8.92
CA TRP A 339 -7.63 2.47 9.84
C TRP A 339 -8.75 2.78 10.82
N TYR A 340 -8.43 2.80 12.10
CA TYR A 340 -9.29 3.35 13.13
C TYR A 340 -9.09 4.86 13.24
N HIS A 341 -10.12 5.55 13.72
CA HIS A 341 -10.13 7.00 13.91
C HIS A 341 -8.84 7.52 14.57
N GLU A 342 -8.34 6.84 15.60
CA GLU A 342 -7.15 7.21 16.37
C GLU A 342 -5.83 7.15 15.57
N ALA A 343 -5.83 6.62 14.36
CA ALA A 343 -4.67 6.55 13.47
C ALA A 343 -4.84 7.33 12.15
N PHE A 344 -5.97 8.01 11.92
CA PHE A 344 -6.18 8.75 10.67
C PHE A 344 -5.11 9.80 10.38
N TRP A 345 -4.54 10.44 11.40
CA TRP A 345 -3.42 11.38 11.22
C TRP A 345 -2.21 10.79 10.47
N ALA A 346 -2.01 9.47 10.52
CA ALA A 346 -0.91 8.77 9.89
C ALA A 346 -1.17 8.35 8.43
N MET A 347 -2.35 8.65 7.86
CA MET A 347 -2.74 8.18 6.53
C MET A 347 -2.07 8.93 5.37
N LEU A 348 -1.47 10.09 5.62
CA LEU A 348 -0.95 11.01 4.59
C LEU A 348 0.09 10.36 3.67
N LEU A 349 -0.21 10.29 2.38
CA LEU A 349 0.69 9.81 1.34
C LEU A 349 1.62 10.95 0.83
N PRO A 350 2.95 10.81 0.90
CA PRO A 350 3.90 11.79 0.36
C PRO A 350 3.84 11.92 -1.17
N VAL A 351 4.19 13.09 -1.71
CA VAL A 351 4.17 13.47 -3.13
C VAL A 351 5.55 13.64 -3.76
N THR A 352 6.64 13.69 -3.00
CA THR A 352 8.00 13.88 -3.57
C THR A 352 8.78 12.59 -3.80
N VAL A 353 8.15 11.46 -3.49
CA VAL A 353 8.60 10.10 -3.79
C VAL A 353 7.71 9.49 -4.88
N THR A 354 8.14 8.38 -5.46
CA THR A 354 7.40 7.73 -6.54
C THR A 354 6.09 7.11 -6.03
N PHE A 355 5.20 6.76 -6.96
CA PHE A 355 4.00 5.98 -6.66
C PHE A 355 4.33 4.67 -5.94
N ARG A 356 5.45 4.03 -6.29
CA ARG A 356 5.86 2.76 -5.67
C ARG A 356 6.52 2.93 -4.29
N VAL A 357 6.78 4.15 -3.84
CA VAL A 357 7.44 4.43 -2.54
C VAL A 357 6.48 5.06 -1.53
N THR A 358 5.52 5.87 -2.00
CA THR A 358 4.69 6.75 -1.16
C THR A 358 3.95 6.03 -0.01
N ASP A 359 3.26 4.94 -0.30
CA ASP A 359 2.45 4.20 0.67
C ASP A 359 3.32 3.41 1.67
N ILE A 360 4.43 2.86 1.18
CA ILE A 360 5.42 2.10 1.95
C ILE A 360 6.15 3.00 2.95
N TRP A 361 6.67 4.15 2.52
CA TRP A 361 7.32 5.07 3.45
C TRP A 361 6.33 5.70 4.42
N ARG A 362 5.09 5.95 3.99
CA ARG A 362 3.98 6.31 4.88
C ARG A 362 3.78 5.29 5.99
N ALA A 363 3.79 4.00 5.67
CA ALA A 363 3.67 2.95 6.66
C ALA A 363 4.78 3.03 7.72
N TYR A 364 6.04 3.22 7.31
CA TYR A 364 7.17 3.25 8.26
C TYR A 364 7.14 4.44 9.21
N TRP A 365 6.98 5.66 8.70
CA TRP A 365 6.95 6.84 9.58
C TRP A 365 5.69 6.86 10.46
N GLY A 366 4.55 6.42 9.91
CA GLY A 366 3.30 6.29 10.65
C GLY A 366 3.42 5.27 11.78
N GLN A 367 3.98 4.09 11.48
CA GLN A 367 4.24 3.03 12.47
C GLN A 367 5.17 3.50 13.58
N ARG A 368 6.26 4.21 13.27
CA ARG A 368 7.14 4.80 14.28
C ARG A 368 6.39 5.73 15.23
N MET A 369 5.59 6.64 14.70
CA MET A 369 4.86 7.61 15.52
C MET A 369 3.69 6.98 16.31
N GLN A 370 3.09 5.88 15.81
CA GLN A 370 2.07 5.15 16.57
C GLN A 370 2.59 4.65 17.93
N TRP A 371 3.89 4.36 18.05
CA TRP A 371 4.47 3.96 19.32
C TRP A 371 4.45 5.07 20.37
N ASP A 372 4.50 6.34 19.97
CA ASP A 372 4.38 7.47 20.91
C ASP A 372 2.98 7.56 21.55
N LEU A 373 1.99 6.85 20.99
CA LEU A 373 0.61 6.79 21.44
C LEU A 373 0.28 5.45 22.14
N GLY A 374 1.23 4.52 22.20
CA GLY A 374 0.98 3.13 22.61
C GLY A 374 0.09 2.35 21.63
N HIS A 375 0.01 2.81 20.38
CA HIS A 375 -0.72 2.18 19.29
C HIS A 375 0.15 1.16 18.54
N ARG A 376 -0.48 0.29 17.75
CA ARG A 376 0.20 -0.80 17.04
C ARG A 376 -0.40 -1.08 15.68
N VAL A 377 0.42 -1.67 14.83
CA VAL A 377 0.04 -2.21 13.53
C VAL A 377 -0.18 -3.72 13.66
N MET A 378 -1.25 -4.20 13.04
CA MET A 378 -1.60 -5.61 12.91
C MET A 378 -1.43 -6.08 11.46
N TYR A 379 -1.04 -7.34 11.31
CA TYR A 379 -1.16 -8.11 10.07
C TYR A 379 -2.17 -9.23 10.26
N ALA A 380 -3.08 -9.38 9.31
CA ALA A 380 -4.17 -10.33 9.35
C ALA A 380 -4.26 -11.17 8.06
N PRO A 381 -4.91 -12.34 8.09
CA PRO A 381 -5.13 -13.19 6.92
C PRO A 381 -5.73 -12.47 5.70
N PRO A 382 -5.62 -13.05 4.49
CA PRO A 382 -6.05 -12.37 3.28
C PRO A 382 -7.57 -12.17 3.22
N THR A 383 -8.00 -10.97 2.83
CA THR A 383 -9.43 -10.61 2.66
C THR A 383 -9.80 -10.29 1.22
N VAL A 384 -8.82 -10.17 0.32
CA VAL A 384 -9.03 -9.84 -1.09
C VAL A 384 -8.23 -10.79 -1.99
N ASP A 385 -8.76 -11.01 -3.19
CA ASP A 385 -8.02 -11.56 -4.32
C ASP A 385 -7.59 -10.37 -5.18
N GLN A 386 -6.29 -10.09 -5.26
CA GLN A 386 -5.76 -8.98 -6.05
C GLN A 386 -5.49 -9.46 -7.48
N VAL A 387 -6.08 -8.80 -8.47
CA VAL A 387 -5.89 -9.11 -9.90
C VAL A 387 -5.42 -7.84 -10.61
N ARG A 388 -4.11 -7.67 -10.69
CA ARG A 388 -3.51 -6.44 -11.24
C ARG A 388 -3.59 -6.38 -12.76
N ASN A 389 -3.51 -5.15 -13.26
CA ASN A 389 -3.26 -4.90 -14.67
C ASN A 389 -1.83 -5.30 -15.05
N ALA A 390 -1.58 -5.53 -16.34
CA ALA A 390 -0.24 -5.83 -16.82
C ALA A 390 0.71 -4.64 -16.53
N HIS A 391 1.75 -4.89 -15.73
CA HIS A 391 2.76 -3.90 -15.39
C HIS A 391 4.04 -4.12 -16.20
N ASN A 392 4.81 -3.04 -16.37
CA ASN A 392 6.21 -3.14 -16.78
C ASN A 392 7.08 -3.22 -15.53
N TYR A 393 7.39 -4.44 -15.09
CA TYR A 393 8.15 -4.67 -13.86
C TYR A 393 9.56 -4.06 -13.89
N MET A 394 10.15 -3.84 -15.07
CA MET A 394 11.41 -3.09 -15.16
C MET A 394 11.23 -1.63 -14.78
N SER A 395 10.12 -1.00 -15.22
CA SER A 395 9.78 0.37 -14.81
C SER A 395 9.51 0.44 -13.32
N ASP A 396 8.75 -0.52 -12.77
CA ASP A 396 8.46 -0.59 -11.34
C ASP A 396 9.74 -0.67 -10.51
N MET A 397 10.72 -1.48 -10.93
CA MET A 397 12.02 -1.59 -10.26
C MET A 397 12.75 -0.24 -10.19
N PHE A 398 12.69 0.60 -11.24
CA PHE A 398 13.27 1.94 -11.18
C PHE A 398 12.47 2.88 -10.28
N GLU A 399 11.15 2.78 -10.28
CA GLU A 399 10.30 3.56 -9.37
C GLU A 399 10.50 3.16 -7.91
N GLU A 400 10.93 1.92 -7.63
CA GLU A 400 11.20 1.38 -6.30
C GLU A 400 12.63 1.61 -5.81
N GLU A 401 13.49 2.33 -6.57
CA GLU A 401 14.91 2.49 -6.26
C GLU A 401 15.18 2.96 -4.81
N ASP A 402 14.39 3.92 -4.32
CA ASP A 402 14.50 4.44 -2.96
C ASP A 402 14.21 3.36 -1.90
N LEU A 403 13.31 2.40 -2.18
CA LEU A 403 13.05 1.27 -1.28
C LEU A 403 14.27 0.35 -1.17
N TYR A 404 14.95 0.09 -2.28
CA TYR A 404 16.11 -0.81 -2.29
C TYR A 404 17.34 -0.18 -1.65
N ARG A 405 17.52 1.14 -1.80
CA ARG A 405 18.72 1.84 -1.35
C ARG A 405 18.61 2.42 0.05
N GLN A 406 17.44 2.93 0.43
CA GLN A 406 17.32 3.83 1.59
C GLN A 406 16.49 3.26 2.73
N THR A 407 15.80 2.13 2.57
CA THR A 407 14.92 1.60 3.63
C THR A 407 15.67 1.38 4.95
N GLU A 408 16.86 0.78 4.94
CA GLU A 408 17.61 0.53 6.17
C GLU A 408 18.05 1.82 6.88
N ASP A 409 18.50 2.82 6.11
CA ASP A 409 18.84 4.14 6.63
C ASP A 409 17.60 4.86 7.17
N PHE A 410 16.46 4.71 6.50
CA PHE A 410 15.19 5.31 6.92
C PHE A 410 14.70 4.69 8.23
N LEU A 411 14.77 3.36 8.38
CA LEU A 411 14.44 2.70 9.64
C LEU A 411 15.38 3.12 10.77
N SER A 412 16.67 3.25 10.49
CA SER A 412 17.67 3.72 11.46
C SER A 412 17.40 5.15 11.92
N PHE A 413 17.07 6.04 10.98
CA PHE A 413 16.62 7.40 11.27
C PHE A 413 15.36 7.39 12.14
N LEU A 414 14.29 6.71 11.71
CA LEU A 414 13.02 6.67 12.45
C LEU A 414 13.18 6.09 13.87
N ASN A 415 14.00 5.05 14.03
CA ASN A 415 14.26 4.43 15.32
C ASN A 415 15.01 5.35 16.28
N SER A 416 15.89 6.21 15.77
CA SER A 416 16.61 7.21 16.58
C SER A 416 15.89 8.55 16.70
N TRP A 417 14.86 8.78 15.88
CA TRP A 417 14.13 10.04 15.87
C TRP A 417 13.30 10.26 17.14
N SER A 418 13.26 11.50 17.59
CA SER A 418 12.40 11.97 18.67
C SER A 418 12.04 13.45 18.46
N SER A 419 10.93 13.88 19.05
CA SER A 419 10.57 15.30 19.18
C SER A 419 10.42 15.66 20.67
N PRO A 420 10.76 16.90 21.08
CA PRO A 420 10.50 17.38 22.43
C PRO A 420 9.02 17.72 22.68
N SER A 421 8.20 17.79 21.64
CA SER A 421 6.79 18.16 21.76
C SER A 421 5.93 17.01 22.28
N MET A 422 5.01 17.30 23.21
CA MET A 422 3.93 16.38 23.62
C MET A 422 2.66 16.52 22.74
N ASP A 423 2.66 17.48 21.82
CA ASP A 423 1.55 17.73 20.90
C ASP A 423 1.77 16.95 19.59
N LEU A 424 0.89 16.01 19.28
CA LEU A 424 1.01 15.13 18.10
C LEU A 424 1.02 15.90 16.76
N PRO A 425 0.14 16.90 16.51
CA PRO A 425 0.25 17.78 15.36
C PRO A 425 1.66 18.39 15.20
N GLN A 426 2.24 18.92 16.27
CA GLN A 426 3.58 19.49 16.23
C GLN A 426 4.65 18.41 16.00
N ARG A 427 4.52 17.21 16.59
CA ARG A 427 5.44 16.09 16.33
C ARG A 427 5.42 15.67 14.86
N LEU A 428 4.26 15.65 14.22
CA LEU A 428 4.13 15.34 12.79
C LEU A 428 4.86 16.37 11.92
N LYS A 429 4.73 17.66 12.26
CA LYS A 429 5.46 18.75 11.58
C LYS A 429 6.98 18.65 11.78
N ASP A 430 7.41 18.31 13.01
CA ASP A 430 8.83 18.08 13.32
C ASP A 430 9.39 16.92 12.50
N LEU A 431 8.69 15.78 12.47
CA LEU A 431 9.12 14.61 11.71
C LEU A 431 9.20 14.93 10.22
N GLY A 432 8.19 15.62 9.66
CA GLY A 432 8.21 16.06 8.27
C GLY A 432 9.40 16.94 7.92
N ARG A 433 9.72 17.93 8.77
CA ARG A 433 10.92 18.77 8.62
C ARG A 433 12.20 17.94 8.65
N ASP A 434 12.29 17.00 9.60
CA ASP A 434 13.52 16.23 9.80
C ASP A 434 13.72 15.17 8.71
N MET A 435 12.64 14.55 8.20
CA MET A 435 12.69 13.68 7.02
C MET A 435 13.18 14.42 5.77
N VAL A 436 12.81 15.70 5.62
CA VAL A 436 13.34 16.55 4.54
C VAL A 436 14.82 16.88 4.75
N ALA A 437 15.21 17.20 5.98
CA ALA A 437 16.61 17.50 6.30
C ALA A 437 17.55 16.30 6.04
N HIS A 438 17.05 15.07 6.20
CA HIS A 438 17.81 13.84 5.94
C HIS A 438 17.67 13.32 4.50
N GLY A 439 16.91 14.00 3.64
CA GLY A 439 16.80 13.66 2.21
C GLY A 439 15.87 12.51 1.88
N PHE A 440 15.09 12.00 2.85
CA PHE A 440 14.03 11.04 2.56
C PHE A 440 12.92 11.73 1.76
N LEU A 441 12.30 12.76 2.34
CA LEU A 441 11.24 13.53 1.65
C LEU A 441 11.76 14.87 1.11
N GLY A 442 11.01 15.49 0.21
CA GLY A 442 11.29 16.82 -0.32
C GLY A 442 10.46 17.93 0.35
N PRO A 443 10.80 19.21 0.13
CA PRO A 443 10.12 20.34 0.79
C PRO A 443 8.60 20.40 0.56
N ALA A 444 8.10 19.94 -0.60
CA ALA A 444 6.67 19.91 -0.87
C ALA A 444 5.92 18.95 0.07
N ASP A 445 6.56 17.89 0.58
CA ASP A 445 5.96 16.99 1.57
C ASP A 445 5.86 17.62 2.95
N ARG A 446 6.84 18.43 3.35
CA ARG A 446 6.73 19.22 4.59
C ARG A 446 5.53 20.17 4.51
N ASP A 447 5.35 20.83 3.38
CA ASP A 447 4.24 21.77 3.19
C ASP A 447 2.90 21.02 3.13
N LEU A 448 2.85 19.86 2.46
CA LEU A 448 1.70 18.96 2.47
C LEU A 448 1.36 18.46 3.89
N MET A 449 2.35 18.12 4.71
CA MET A 449 2.15 17.72 6.11
C MET A 449 1.58 18.86 6.96
N ASN A 450 2.03 20.09 6.73
CA ASN A 450 1.44 21.26 7.39
C ASN A 450 -0.03 21.44 7.00
N ALA A 451 -0.32 21.36 5.69
CA ALA A 451 -1.67 21.46 5.16
C ALA A 451 -2.59 20.34 5.70
N TRP A 452 -2.06 19.12 5.79
CA TRP A 452 -2.75 17.97 6.37
C TRP A 452 -3.14 18.20 7.83
N VAL A 453 -2.21 18.65 8.67
CA VAL A 453 -2.48 19.01 10.08
C VAL A 453 -3.55 20.10 10.18
N ASN A 454 -3.46 21.12 9.33
CA ASN A 454 -4.41 22.23 9.33
C ASN A 454 -5.81 21.75 8.92
N ASP A 455 -5.91 20.93 7.88
CA ASP A 455 -7.18 20.37 7.41
C ASP A 455 -7.82 19.46 8.45
N LEU A 456 -7.07 18.52 9.03
CA LEU A 456 -7.57 17.64 10.09
C LEU A 456 -8.11 18.45 11.29
N THR A 457 -7.35 19.46 11.72
CA THR A 457 -7.78 20.36 12.80
C THR A 457 -9.07 21.11 12.42
N ARG A 458 -9.14 21.62 11.19
CA ARG A 458 -10.29 22.38 10.69
C ARG A 458 -11.55 21.55 10.56
N VAL A 459 -11.43 20.27 10.20
CA VAL A 459 -12.58 19.35 10.09
C VAL A 459 -12.96 18.71 11.43
N GLY A 460 -12.31 19.11 12.53
CA GLY A 460 -12.66 18.66 13.88
C GLY A 460 -12.12 17.28 14.25
N TYR A 461 -11.03 16.83 13.63
CA TYR A 461 -10.38 15.57 14.00
C TYR A 461 -9.91 15.60 15.46
N GLU A 462 -10.33 14.60 16.23
CA GLU A 462 -9.90 14.44 17.63
C GLU A 462 -8.51 13.80 17.68
N TRP A 463 -7.49 14.63 17.94
CA TRP A 463 -6.10 14.18 18.01
C TRP A 463 -5.86 13.30 19.24
N PRO A 464 -5.30 12.09 19.08
CA PRO A 464 -4.93 11.25 20.21
C PRO A 464 -3.75 11.86 21.00
N ALA A 465 -3.74 11.61 22.31
CA ALA A 465 -2.72 12.14 23.19
C ALA A 465 -1.41 11.32 23.12
N VAL A 466 -0.28 12.03 23.08
CA VAL A 466 1.05 11.43 23.24
C VAL A 466 1.19 10.89 24.66
N VAL A 467 1.62 9.63 24.79
CA VAL A 467 1.71 8.94 26.07
C VAL A 467 3.13 9.08 26.61
N ALA A 468 3.31 9.86 27.68
CA ALA A 468 4.63 10.14 28.25
C ALA A 468 5.43 8.88 28.63
N SER A 469 4.77 7.82 29.09
CA SER A 469 5.42 6.54 29.40
C SER A 469 5.92 5.78 28.17
N GLU A 470 5.46 6.14 26.97
CA GLU A 470 5.90 5.55 25.71
C GLU A 470 7.00 6.37 25.01
N LEU A 471 7.37 7.53 25.53
CA LEU A 471 8.49 8.33 25.00
C LEU A 471 9.85 7.94 25.61
N ALA A 472 9.83 7.22 26.74
CA ALA A 472 11.00 6.85 27.52
C ALA A 472 11.87 5.76 26.88
#